data_AF-A0A662BIC2-F1
#
_entry.id   AF-A0A662BIC2-F1
#
_cell.length_a   1.000
_cell.length_b   1.000
_cell.length_c   1.000
_cell.angle_alpha   90.00
_cell.angle_beta   90.00
_cell.angle_gamma   90.00
#
_symmetry.space_group_name_H-M   'P 1'
#
loop_
_entity.id
_entity.type
_entity.pdbx_description
1 polymer ?
#
loop_
_entity_poly.entity_id
_entity_poly.type
_entity_poly.pdbx_seq_one_letter_code
_entity_poly.pdbx_strand_id
1 'polypeptide(L)'
;MIKRILKVTFLLMIAASLGSGMSGCKSKKKLAREQAAAEYGRKVETAKHDLLSIINDEGNMSLQEKESKLQRVKDMNLNEPEILALIRQAEEVIDAEKEEMRRKWEEENKKKTEATSLSLADYFALVAGASSVENANMKINEALKLFATPETPVLIIISKEGDIVDYDRPTTAKKYFEYLKDQKKNLNEIDNIEYDNNGKIKLLELNKKDY
;
A
#
# COMPACT_ATOMS: atom_id res chain seq x y z
N MET A 1 -18.88 -15.90 62.13
CA MET A 1 -18.94 -14.94 60.99
C MET A 1 -18.45 -13.55 61.44
N ILE A 2 -17.25 -13.46 62.05
CA ILE A 2 -16.77 -12.28 62.84
C ILE A 2 -15.39 -11.78 62.32
N LYS A 3 -15.03 -12.04 61.06
CA LYS A 3 -13.71 -11.66 60.50
C LYS A 3 -13.75 -10.79 59.24
N ARG A 4 -14.93 -10.32 58.81
CA ARG A 4 -15.07 -9.46 57.60
C ARG A 4 -15.40 -7.99 57.87
N ILE A 5 -15.63 -7.59 59.12
CA ILE A 5 -16.03 -6.21 59.49
C ILE A 5 -14.82 -5.34 59.92
N LEU A 6 -13.62 -5.93 60.08
CA LEU A 6 -12.46 -5.22 60.65
C LEU A 6 -11.54 -4.53 59.62
N LYS A 7 -11.83 -4.61 58.31
CA LYS A 7 -10.98 -3.99 57.25
C LYS A 7 -11.61 -2.77 56.57
N VAL A 8 -12.85 -2.41 56.91
CA VAL A 8 -13.53 -1.25 56.29
C VAL A 8 -13.35 0.03 57.12
N THR A 9 -12.87 -0.07 58.35
CA THR A 9 -12.78 1.06 59.30
C THR A 9 -11.42 1.78 59.33
N PHE A 10 -10.45 1.40 58.49
CA PHE A 10 -9.14 2.08 58.41
C PHE A 10 -9.00 3.04 57.22
N LEU A 11 -10.01 3.11 56.33
CA LEU A 11 -9.99 3.95 55.13
C LEU A 11 -10.89 5.19 55.22
N LEU A 12 -11.22 5.61 56.46
CA LEU A 12 -12.10 6.75 56.74
C LEU A 12 -11.59 7.64 57.88
N MET A 13 -10.26 7.68 58.07
CA MET A 13 -9.57 8.52 59.05
C MET A 13 -8.36 9.25 58.42
N ILE A 14 -8.55 9.80 57.22
CA ILE A 14 -7.83 10.99 56.71
C ILE A 14 -8.91 11.95 56.19
N ALA A 15 -9.87 12.28 57.05
CA ALA A 15 -10.97 13.20 56.74
C ALA A 15 -11.30 14.11 57.93
N ALA A 16 -10.34 14.33 58.85
CA ALA A 16 -10.56 15.11 60.06
C ALA A 16 -9.33 15.96 60.45
N SER A 17 -8.89 16.83 59.54
CA SER A 17 -8.11 18.02 59.90
C SER A 17 -8.60 19.24 59.13
N LEU A 18 -9.91 19.51 59.25
CA LEU A 18 -10.50 20.81 58.89
C LEU A 18 -11.07 21.45 60.16
N GLY A 19 -10.15 21.97 60.98
CA GLY A 19 -10.45 22.92 62.05
C GLY A 19 -9.66 24.20 61.82
N SER A 20 -10.38 25.30 61.61
CA SER A 20 -9.95 26.69 61.86
C SER A 20 -9.05 27.37 60.81
N GLY A 21 -9.67 28.06 59.84
CA GLY A 21 -8.97 28.97 58.93
C GLY A 21 -9.87 29.67 57.89
N MET A 22 -10.93 30.35 58.34
CA MET A 22 -11.96 30.98 57.48
C MET A 22 -11.56 32.30 56.76
N SER A 23 -10.28 32.49 56.42
CA SER A 23 -9.84 33.64 55.59
C SER A 23 -9.05 33.24 54.31
N GLY A 24 -8.79 31.95 54.07
CA GLY A 24 -7.91 31.48 52.98
C GLY A 24 -8.58 30.92 51.72
N CYS A 25 -9.91 30.82 51.67
CA CYS A 25 -10.61 30.06 50.61
C CYS A 25 -10.80 30.87 49.30
N LYS A 26 -10.89 32.20 49.37
CA LYS A 26 -10.99 33.08 48.19
C LYS A 26 -9.66 33.22 47.44
N SER A 27 -8.53 33.30 48.14
CA SER A 27 -7.21 33.42 47.52
C SER A 27 -6.77 32.11 46.83
N LYS A 28 -6.98 30.95 47.46
CA LYS A 28 -6.70 29.64 46.85
C LYS A 28 -7.53 29.39 45.58
N LYS A 29 -8.82 29.76 45.58
CA LYS A 29 -9.69 29.65 44.40
C LYS A 29 -9.29 30.59 43.27
N LYS A 30 -8.81 31.80 43.60
CA LYS A 30 -8.26 32.76 42.62
C LYS A 30 -6.96 32.22 42.00
N LEU A 31 -6.04 31.75 42.84
CA LEU A 31 -4.77 31.16 42.40
C LEU A 31 -4.98 29.93 41.50
N ALA A 32 -5.90 29.04 41.85
CA ALA A 32 -6.24 27.87 41.04
C ALA A 32 -6.81 28.24 39.66
N ARG A 33 -7.62 29.31 39.56
CA ARG A 33 -8.14 29.81 38.28
C ARG A 33 -7.04 30.45 37.44
N GLU A 34 -6.15 31.24 38.05
CA GLU A 34 -5.01 31.86 37.35
C GLU A 34 -4.04 30.79 36.82
N GLN A 35 -3.77 29.75 37.61
CA GLN A 35 -2.95 28.61 37.18
C GLN A 35 -3.61 27.83 36.04
N ALA A 36 -4.92 27.56 36.12
CA ALA A 36 -5.65 26.88 35.06
C ALA A 36 -5.66 27.71 33.75
N ALA A 37 -5.85 29.03 33.84
CA ALA A 37 -5.79 29.92 32.69
C ALA A 37 -4.38 29.99 32.08
N ALA A 38 -3.33 30.01 32.90
CA ALA A 38 -1.95 29.97 32.44
C ALA A 38 -1.55 28.62 31.81
N GLU A 39 -2.06 27.51 32.35
CA GLU A 39 -1.89 26.19 31.74
C GLU A 39 -2.63 26.10 30.40
N TYR A 40 -3.85 26.62 30.33
CA TYR A 40 -4.63 26.68 29.11
C TYR A 40 -3.94 27.51 28.03
N GLY A 41 -3.44 28.70 28.37
CA GLY A 41 -2.67 29.55 27.45
C GLY A 41 -1.42 28.84 26.92
N ARG A 42 -0.71 28.07 27.77
CA ARG A 42 0.43 27.26 27.33
C ARG A 42 0.01 26.17 26.34
N LYS A 43 -1.11 25.49 26.56
CA LYS A 43 -1.64 24.50 25.61
C LYS A 43 -1.96 25.12 24.26
N VAL A 44 -2.58 26.30 24.25
CA VAL A 44 -2.88 27.04 23.01
C VAL A 44 -1.60 27.39 22.25
N GLU A 45 -0.59 27.95 22.92
CA GLU A 45 0.69 28.29 22.26
C GLU A 45 1.43 27.04 21.74
N THR A 46 1.49 25.96 22.53
CA THR A 46 2.06 24.69 22.08
C THR A 46 1.31 24.13 20.87
N ALA A 47 -0.02 24.19 20.88
CA ALA A 47 -0.84 23.74 19.76
C ALA A 47 -0.58 24.56 18.49
N LYS A 48 -0.51 25.90 18.58
CA LYS A 48 -0.16 26.76 17.44
C LYS A 48 1.21 26.41 16.88
N HIS A 49 2.21 26.29 17.74
CA HIS A 49 3.57 25.94 17.34
C HIS A 49 3.63 24.59 16.60
N ASP A 50 3.01 23.55 17.17
CA ASP A 50 3.02 22.22 16.55
C ASP A 50 2.26 22.21 15.21
N LEU A 51 1.10 22.87 15.12
CA LEU A 51 0.34 22.96 13.87
C LEU A 51 1.08 23.76 12.79
N LEU A 52 1.67 24.90 13.14
CA LEU A 52 2.47 25.70 12.21
C LEU A 52 3.72 24.96 11.76
N SER A 53 4.31 24.12 12.61
CA SER A 53 5.42 23.26 12.19
C SER A 53 5.00 22.26 11.11
N ILE A 54 3.78 21.71 11.19
CA ILE A 54 3.25 20.80 10.15
C ILE A 54 2.96 21.58 8.86
N ILE A 55 2.26 22.71 8.97
CA ILE A 55 1.79 23.49 7.81
C ILE A 55 2.95 24.05 7.01
N ASN A 56 4.00 24.51 7.68
CA ASN A 56 5.17 25.12 7.05
C ASN A 56 6.34 24.14 6.87
N ASP A 57 6.10 22.84 6.98
CA ASP A 57 7.15 21.84 6.79
C ASP A 57 7.54 21.75 5.30
N GLU A 58 8.82 22.00 5.01
CA GLU A 58 9.40 21.87 3.67
C GLU A 58 10.01 20.47 3.43
N GLY A 59 9.46 19.43 4.08
CA GLY A 59 9.93 18.05 3.96
C GLY A 59 10.96 17.61 5.00
N ASN A 60 11.05 18.32 6.14
CA ASN A 60 11.97 17.97 7.22
C ASN A 60 11.36 16.94 8.17
N MET A 61 10.03 16.88 8.27
CA MET A 61 9.32 15.93 9.11
C MET A 61 8.76 14.76 8.31
N SER A 62 8.82 13.57 8.92
CA SER A 62 8.13 12.40 8.37
C SER A 62 6.60 12.53 8.51
N LEU A 63 5.85 11.89 7.61
CA LEU A 63 4.39 11.81 7.70
C LEU A 63 3.91 11.33 9.08
N GLN A 64 4.55 10.30 9.63
CA GLN A 64 4.21 9.74 10.95
C GLN A 64 4.43 10.77 12.08
N GLU A 65 5.47 11.59 11.98
CA GLU A 65 5.74 12.65 12.94
C GLU A 65 4.67 13.76 12.87
N LYS A 66 4.27 14.16 11.66
CA LYS A 66 3.18 15.12 11.42
C LYS A 66 1.85 14.63 12.00
N GLU A 67 1.48 13.38 11.74
CA GLU A 67 0.28 12.75 12.30
C GLU A 67 0.31 12.71 13.83
N SER A 68 1.47 12.34 14.40
CA SER A 68 1.64 12.30 15.86
C SER A 68 1.50 13.69 16.49
N LYS A 69 2.06 14.72 15.86
CA LYS A 69 1.89 16.13 16.28
C LYS A 69 0.44 16.56 16.22
N LEU A 70 -0.24 16.31 15.09
CA LEU A 70 -1.66 16.64 14.92
C LEU A 70 -2.53 15.95 15.97
N GLN A 71 -2.31 14.66 16.22
CA GLN A 71 -3.07 13.91 17.21
C GLN A 71 -2.88 14.47 18.62
N ARG A 72 -1.64 14.76 19.03
CA ARG A 72 -1.38 15.40 20.32
C ARG A 72 -2.15 16.71 20.49
N VAL A 73 -2.24 17.53 19.44
CA VAL A 73 -2.98 18.79 19.47
C VAL A 73 -4.49 18.54 19.60
N LYS A 74 -5.05 17.57 18.86
CA LYS A 74 -6.46 17.17 19.01
C LYS A 74 -6.77 16.68 20.42
N ASP A 75 -5.86 15.92 21.03
CA ASP A 75 -6.02 15.39 22.39
C ASP A 75 -6.06 16.51 23.46
N MET A 76 -5.54 17.71 23.15
CA MET A 76 -5.66 18.88 24.04
C MET A 76 -7.09 19.42 24.15
N ASN A 77 -8.01 19.03 23.25
CA ASN A 77 -9.43 19.42 23.25
C ASN A 77 -9.65 20.94 23.29
N LEU A 78 -8.87 21.68 22.49
CA LEU A 78 -8.94 23.13 22.34
C LEU A 78 -10.05 23.51 21.33
N ASN A 79 -10.88 24.50 21.66
CA ASN A 79 -12.07 24.87 20.87
C ASN A 79 -11.96 26.27 20.24
N GLU A 80 -10.78 26.89 20.29
CA GLU A 80 -10.51 28.18 19.67
C GLU A 80 -10.72 28.11 18.16
N PRO A 81 -11.47 29.05 17.55
CA PRO A 81 -11.67 29.08 16.10
C PRO A 81 -10.37 29.07 15.30
N GLU A 82 -9.33 29.74 15.81
CA GLU A 82 -8.01 29.79 15.18
C GLU A 82 -7.30 28.42 15.22
N ILE A 83 -7.36 27.71 16.35
CA ILE A 83 -6.76 26.37 16.48
C ILE A 83 -7.50 25.38 15.58
N LEU A 84 -8.83 25.43 15.54
CA LEU A 84 -9.63 24.59 14.65
C LEU A 84 -9.30 24.84 13.17
N ALA A 85 -9.09 26.10 12.78
CA ALA A 85 -8.67 26.45 11.43
C ALA A 85 -7.26 25.93 11.09
N LEU A 86 -6.34 25.94 12.05
CA LEU A 86 -4.99 25.40 11.89
C LEU A 86 -4.99 23.86 11.87
N ILE A 87 -5.84 23.20 12.66
CA ILE A 87 -6.04 21.75 12.62
C ILE A 87 -6.48 21.33 11.22
N ARG A 88 -7.48 22.00 10.64
CA ARG A 88 -7.95 21.72 9.27
C ARG A 88 -6.83 21.87 8.24
N GLN A 89 -6.03 22.94 8.33
CA GLN A 89 -4.91 23.14 7.40
C GLN A 89 -3.82 22.07 7.55
N ALA A 90 -3.48 21.67 8.78
CA ALA A 90 -2.53 20.60 9.03
C ALA A 90 -3.04 19.24 8.51
N GLU A 91 -4.34 18.96 8.65
CA GLU A 91 -4.99 17.78 8.07
C GLU A 91 -4.88 17.78 6.54
N GLU A 92 -5.20 18.90 5.89
CA GLU A 92 -5.11 19.04 4.43
C GLU A 92 -3.68 18.79 3.90
N VAL A 93 -2.66 19.29 4.62
CA VAL A 93 -1.25 19.02 4.27
C VAL A 93 -0.91 17.54 4.40
N ILE A 94 -1.30 16.90 5.51
CA ILE A 94 -1.04 15.47 5.76
C ILE A 94 -1.75 14.59 4.72
N ASP A 95 -2.99 14.91 4.38
CA ASP A 95 -3.78 14.15 3.41
C ASP A 95 -3.24 14.31 1.99
N ALA A 96 -2.79 15.52 1.61
CA ALA A 96 -2.12 15.74 0.34
C ALA A 96 -0.79 14.94 0.24
N GLU A 97 0.01 14.91 1.31
CA GLU A 97 1.25 14.14 1.35
C GLU A 97 1.01 12.62 1.27
N LYS A 98 -0.01 12.11 1.96
CA LYS A 98 -0.45 10.71 1.85
C LYS A 98 -0.83 10.35 0.42
N GLU A 99 -1.57 11.23 -0.24
CA GLU A 99 -2.00 11.02 -1.61
C GLU A 99 -0.82 10.97 -2.56
N GLU A 100 0.11 11.92 -2.43
CA GLU A 100 1.32 11.94 -3.25
C GLU A 100 2.16 10.68 -3.04
N MET A 101 2.36 10.27 -1.78
CA MET A 101 3.11 9.06 -1.44
C MET A 101 2.45 7.81 -2.04
N ARG A 102 1.12 7.71 -1.94
CA ARG A 102 0.36 6.61 -2.54
C ARG A 102 0.50 6.59 -4.06
N ARG A 103 0.38 7.74 -4.73
CA ARG A 103 0.58 7.86 -6.18
C ARG A 103 1.98 7.45 -6.61
N LYS A 104 3.01 7.89 -5.89
CA LYS A 104 4.40 7.48 -6.15
C LYS A 104 4.59 5.98 -5.97
N TRP A 105 4.04 5.40 -4.90
CA TRP A 105 4.09 3.95 -4.65
C TRP A 105 3.36 3.15 -5.74
N GLU A 106 2.18 3.59 -6.18
CA GLU A 106 1.43 2.97 -7.27
C GLU A 106 2.21 3.05 -8.60
N GLU A 107 2.80 4.20 -8.92
CA GLU A 107 3.60 4.39 -10.13
C GLU A 107 4.89 3.53 -10.10
N GLU A 108 5.61 3.53 -8.98
CA GLU A 108 6.80 2.70 -8.80
C GLU A 108 6.48 1.20 -8.89
N ASN A 109 5.37 0.77 -8.28
CA ASN A 109 4.96 -0.62 -8.35
C ASN A 109 4.51 -1.01 -9.75
N LYS A 110 3.78 -0.14 -10.45
CA LYS A 110 3.43 -0.35 -11.85
C LYS A 110 4.69 -0.50 -12.71
N LYS A 111 5.67 0.41 -12.57
CA LYS A 111 6.96 0.32 -13.26
C LYS A 111 7.73 -0.95 -12.90
N LYS A 112 7.75 -1.37 -11.64
CA LYS A 112 8.36 -2.64 -11.22
C LYS A 112 7.65 -3.85 -11.82
N THR A 113 6.32 -3.86 -11.82
CA THR A 113 5.52 -4.93 -12.45
C THR A 113 5.76 -4.99 -13.95
N GLU A 114 5.80 -3.85 -14.64
CA GLU A 114 6.12 -3.77 -16.07
C GLU A 114 7.57 -4.23 -16.34
N ALA A 115 8.55 -3.75 -15.56
CA ALA A 115 9.96 -4.12 -15.71
C ALA A 115 10.26 -5.59 -15.36
N THR A 116 9.43 -6.21 -14.51
CA THR A 116 9.55 -7.63 -14.14
C THR A 116 8.64 -8.53 -14.98
N SER A 117 7.83 -7.96 -15.89
CA SER A 117 6.99 -8.74 -16.80
C SER A 117 7.87 -9.39 -17.86
N LEU A 118 7.91 -10.73 -17.86
CA LEU A 118 8.60 -11.51 -18.87
C LEU A 118 7.81 -11.44 -20.18
N SER A 119 8.53 -11.28 -21.30
CA SER A 119 7.90 -11.36 -22.61
C SER A 119 7.45 -12.81 -22.89
N LEU A 120 6.55 -12.97 -23.87
CA LEU A 120 6.16 -14.31 -24.31
C LEU A 120 7.38 -15.12 -24.82
N ALA A 121 8.33 -14.45 -25.48
CA ALA A 121 9.57 -15.06 -25.95
C ALA A 121 10.46 -15.55 -24.80
N ASP A 122 10.54 -14.80 -23.69
CA ASP A 122 11.25 -15.22 -22.49
C ASP A 122 10.62 -16.47 -21.89
N TYR A 123 9.29 -16.54 -21.83
CA TYR A 123 8.59 -17.73 -21.38
C TYR A 123 8.88 -18.95 -22.25
N PHE A 124 8.98 -18.81 -23.58
CA PHE A 124 9.39 -19.91 -24.46
C PHE A 124 10.78 -20.42 -24.11
N ALA A 125 11.74 -19.53 -23.90
CA ALA A 125 13.10 -19.89 -23.52
C ALA A 125 13.15 -20.56 -22.14
N LEU A 126 12.43 -20.03 -21.16
CA LEU A 126 12.38 -20.55 -19.79
C LEU A 126 11.74 -21.94 -19.71
N VAL A 127 10.66 -22.18 -20.45
CA VAL A 127 9.99 -23.50 -20.50
C VAL A 127 10.87 -24.52 -21.19
N ALA A 128 11.45 -24.17 -22.35
CA ALA A 128 12.35 -25.07 -23.09
C ALA A 128 13.64 -25.39 -22.31
N GLY A 129 14.18 -24.41 -21.57
CA GLY A 129 15.41 -24.53 -20.79
C GLY A 129 15.23 -25.00 -19.35
N ALA A 130 14.02 -25.37 -18.93
CA ALA A 130 13.74 -25.71 -17.54
C ALA A 130 14.52 -26.96 -17.06
N SER A 131 15.12 -26.85 -15.88
CA SER A 131 15.92 -27.92 -15.26
C SER A 131 15.08 -29.09 -14.72
N SER A 132 13.78 -28.90 -14.52
CA SER A 132 12.85 -29.93 -14.06
C SER A 132 11.45 -29.74 -14.63
N VAL A 133 10.66 -30.83 -14.66
CA VAL A 133 9.26 -30.80 -15.10
C VAL A 133 8.42 -29.88 -14.23
N GLU A 134 8.65 -29.88 -12.92
CA GLU A 134 7.96 -28.99 -11.98
C GLU A 134 8.22 -27.52 -12.32
N ASN A 135 9.49 -27.15 -12.54
CA ASN A 135 9.84 -25.78 -12.90
C ASN A 135 9.22 -25.38 -14.25
N ALA A 136 9.27 -26.27 -15.25
CA ALA A 136 8.60 -26.04 -16.52
C ALA A 136 7.10 -25.78 -16.33
N ASN A 137 6.39 -26.63 -15.58
CA ASN A 137 4.95 -26.48 -15.35
C ASN A 137 4.60 -25.17 -14.65
N MET A 138 5.42 -24.71 -13.69
CA MET A 138 5.25 -23.38 -13.09
C MET A 138 5.35 -22.27 -14.13
N LYS A 139 6.35 -22.32 -15.02
CA LYS A 139 6.54 -21.33 -16.09
C LYS A 139 5.43 -21.37 -17.14
N ILE A 140 4.92 -22.55 -17.47
CA ILE A 140 3.74 -22.70 -18.34
C ILE A 140 2.54 -22.00 -17.70
N ASN A 141 2.25 -22.26 -16.42
CA ASN A 141 1.11 -21.65 -15.74
C ASN A 141 1.24 -20.12 -15.62
N GLU A 142 2.45 -19.59 -15.46
CA GLU A 142 2.72 -18.15 -15.52
C GLU A 142 2.47 -17.59 -16.93
N ALA A 143 3.02 -18.23 -17.96
CA ALA A 143 2.91 -17.78 -19.34
C ALA A 143 1.47 -17.82 -19.86
N LEU A 144 0.68 -18.83 -19.48
CA LEU A 144 -0.72 -18.95 -19.87
C LEU A 144 -1.59 -17.78 -19.39
N LYS A 145 -1.16 -17.03 -18.38
CA LYS A 145 -1.85 -15.80 -17.95
C LYS A 145 -1.76 -14.67 -18.97
N LEU A 146 -0.84 -14.74 -19.94
CA LEU A 146 -0.75 -13.79 -21.05
C LEU A 146 -1.85 -14.05 -22.10
N PHE A 147 -2.40 -15.27 -22.15
CA PHE A 147 -3.41 -15.67 -23.12
C PHE A 147 -4.82 -15.44 -22.59
N ALA A 148 -5.78 -15.23 -23.50
CA ALA A 148 -7.18 -15.10 -23.17
C ALA A 148 -7.71 -16.39 -22.52
N THR A 149 -7.29 -17.54 -23.06
CA THR A 149 -7.54 -18.87 -22.49
C THR A 149 -6.37 -19.82 -22.78
N PRO A 150 -6.20 -20.92 -22.02
CA PRO A 150 -5.25 -21.98 -22.36
C PRO A 150 -5.50 -22.63 -23.74
N GLU A 151 -6.72 -22.50 -24.26
CA GLU A 151 -7.19 -22.99 -25.54
C GLU A 151 -6.96 -22.00 -26.69
N THR A 152 -6.41 -20.80 -26.42
CA THR A 152 -6.09 -19.81 -27.45
C THR A 152 -5.33 -20.47 -28.61
N PRO A 153 -5.78 -20.30 -29.87
CA PRO A 153 -5.12 -20.89 -31.02
C PRO A 153 -3.68 -20.41 -31.18
N VAL A 154 -2.80 -21.36 -31.48
CA VAL A 154 -1.42 -21.12 -31.88
C VAL A 154 -1.23 -21.76 -33.25
N LEU A 155 -0.80 -20.95 -34.22
CA LEU A 155 -0.57 -21.35 -35.60
C LEU A 155 0.93 -21.31 -35.89
N ILE A 156 1.47 -22.36 -36.50
CA ILE A 156 2.87 -22.44 -36.90
C ILE A 156 2.91 -22.34 -38.42
N ILE A 157 3.54 -21.29 -38.94
CA ILE A 157 3.68 -21.05 -40.37
C ILE A 157 4.72 -22.03 -40.94
N ILE A 158 4.35 -22.77 -41.98
CA ILE A 158 5.22 -23.69 -42.73
C ILE A 158 5.75 -23.02 -44.00
N SER A 159 4.91 -22.27 -44.70
CA SER A 159 5.26 -21.57 -45.94
C SER A 159 4.52 -20.25 -46.05
N LYS A 160 5.14 -19.28 -46.72
CA LYS A 160 4.55 -17.97 -46.99
C LYS A 160 4.98 -17.51 -48.39
N GLU A 161 4.02 -17.48 -49.31
CA GLU A 161 4.21 -17.01 -50.68
C GLU A 161 3.26 -15.84 -50.97
N GLY A 162 3.77 -14.62 -50.88
CA GLY A 162 2.93 -13.41 -50.98
C GLY A 162 1.90 -13.34 -49.85
N ASP A 163 0.62 -13.29 -50.23
CA ASP A 163 -0.52 -13.25 -49.29
C ASP A 163 -1.03 -14.64 -48.89
N ILE A 164 -0.44 -15.71 -49.44
CA ILE A 164 -0.82 -17.09 -49.11
C ILE A 164 0.10 -17.61 -48.01
N VAL A 165 -0.50 -17.94 -46.87
CA VAL A 165 0.20 -18.49 -45.69
C VAL A 165 -0.30 -19.91 -45.44
N ASP A 166 0.62 -20.87 -45.43
CA ASP A 166 0.34 -22.25 -45.07
C ASP A 166 0.74 -22.50 -43.63
N TYR A 167 -0.19 -23.03 -42.85
CA TYR A 167 0.02 -23.36 -41.45
C TYR A 167 0.13 -24.88 -41.25
N ASP A 168 0.92 -25.28 -40.26
CA ASP A 168 0.89 -26.63 -39.71
C ASP A 168 -0.47 -26.87 -39.02
N ARG A 169 -0.69 -28.13 -38.61
CA ARG A 169 -1.83 -28.53 -37.81
C ARG A 169 -2.02 -27.55 -36.64
N PRO A 170 -3.19 -26.88 -36.53
CA PRO A 170 -3.46 -25.95 -35.46
C PRO A 170 -3.29 -26.58 -34.08
N THR A 171 -2.73 -25.81 -33.15
CA THR A 171 -2.57 -26.21 -31.75
C THR A 171 -3.10 -25.12 -30.82
N THR A 172 -2.99 -25.32 -29.50
CA THR A 172 -3.39 -24.33 -28.49
C THR A 172 -2.19 -23.85 -27.69
N ALA A 173 -2.32 -22.70 -27.02
CA ALA A 173 -1.27 -22.14 -26.16
C ALA A 173 -0.73 -23.18 -25.18
N LYS A 174 -1.62 -23.84 -24.44
CA LYS A 174 -1.23 -24.90 -23.50
C LYS A 174 -0.46 -26.02 -24.20
N LYS A 175 -0.99 -26.58 -25.28
CA LYS A 175 -0.35 -27.69 -26.00
C LYS A 175 1.02 -27.29 -26.58
N TYR A 176 1.16 -26.06 -27.04
CA TYR A 176 2.41 -25.55 -27.56
C TYR A 176 3.48 -25.41 -26.46
N PHE A 177 3.11 -24.89 -25.29
CA PHE A 177 4.01 -24.84 -24.13
C PHE A 177 4.41 -26.22 -23.63
N GLU A 178 3.48 -27.18 -23.58
CA GLU A 178 3.78 -28.57 -23.26
C GLU A 178 4.74 -29.19 -24.29
N TYR A 179 4.56 -28.88 -25.57
CA TYR A 179 5.50 -29.28 -26.62
C TYR A 179 6.90 -28.70 -26.39
N LEU A 180 7.02 -27.41 -26.06
CA LEU A 180 8.32 -26.80 -25.74
C LEU A 180 9.01 -27.48 -24.54
N LYS A 181 8.24 -27.81 -23.50
CA LYS A 181 8.72 -28.55 -22.33
C LYS A 181 9.28 -29.92 -22.73
N ASP A 182 8.53 -30.65 -23.56
CA ASP A 182 8.89 -32.01 -23.96
C ASP A 182 10.10 -32.02 -24.92
N GLN A 183 10.17 -31.05 -25.85
CA GLN A 183 11.27 -30.94 -26.80
C GLN A 183 12.55 -30.37 -26.17
N LYS A 184 12.43 -29.63 -25.06
CA LYS A 184 13.52 -28.86 -24.43
C LYS A 184 14.26 -27.94 -25.40
N LYS A 185 13.56 -27.48 -26.44
CA LYS A 185 14.09 -26.62 -27.50
C LYS A 185 13.02 -25.65 -27.95
N ASN A 186 13.42 -24.40 -28.16
CA ASN A 186 12.54 -23.38 -28.72
C ASN A 186 12.82 -23.22 -30.22
N LEU A 187 12.15 -24.06 -31.02
CA LEU A 187 12.33 -24.20 -32.47
C LEU A 187 11.61 -23.15 -33.31
N ASN A 188 10.70 -22.38 -32.69
CA ASN A 188 9.93 -21.36 -33.38
C ASN A 188 10.15 -20.00 -32.72
N GLU A 189 9.87 -18.95 -33.47
CA GLU A 189 9.83 -17.57 -33.00
C GLU A 189 8.47 -16.95 -33.28
N ILE A 190 8.21 -15.82 -32.64
CA ILE A 190 6.92 -15.13 -32.74
C ILE A 190 6.90 -14.35 -34.05
N ASP A 191 5.94 -14.64 -34.93
CA ASP A 191 5.68 -13.86 -36.14
C ASP A 191 4.70 -12.73 -35.83
N ASN A 192 3.56 -13.07 -35.21
CA ASN A 192 2.48 -12.13 -34.94
C ASN A 192 1.70 -12.51 -33.68
N ILE A 193 1.18 -11.48 -32.98
CA ILE A 193 0.33 -11.62 -31.79
C ILE A 193 -0.90 -10.75 -31.98
N GLU A 194 -2.09 -11.37 -31.93
CA GLU A 194 -3.32 -10.61 -31.79
C GLU A 194 -3.82 -10.60 -30.35
N TYR A 195 -4.22 -9.41 -29.91
CA TYR A 195 -4.77 -9.18 -28.57
C TYR A 195 -6.29 -9.03 -28.59
N ASP A 196 -6.95 -9.42 -27.51
CA ASP A 196 -8.35 -9.08 -27.22
C ASP A 196 -8.48 -7.67 -26.61
N ASN A 197 -9.72 -7.26 -26.33
CA ASN A 197 -10.02 -5.96 -25.73
C ASN A 197 -9.45 -5.77 -24.30
N ASN A 198 -9.00 -6.85 -23.65
CA ASN A 198 -8.41 -6.85 -22.32
C ASN A 198 -6.86 -6.92 -22.37
N GLY A 199 -6.26 -6.87 -23.56
CA GLY A 199 -4.82 -6.99 -23.75
C GLY A 199 -4.29 -8.42 -23.57
N LYS A 200 -5.14 -9.44 -23.64
CA LYS A 200 -4.76 -10.86 -23.61
C LYS A 200 -4.59 -11.41 -25.01
N ILE A 201 -3.66 -12.36 -25.18
CA ILE A 201 -3.40 -12.98 -26.48
C ILE A 201 -4.59 -13.86 -26.88
N LYS A 202 -5.23 -13.53 -28.00
CA LYS A 202 -6.36 -14.27 -28.57
C LYS A 202 -5.97 -15.11 -29.80
N LEU A 203 -4.83 -14.81 -30.43
CA LEU A 203 -4.22 -15.59 -31.50
C LEU A 203 -2.70 -15.37 -31.47
N LEU A 204 -1.95 -16.43 -31.71
CA LEU A 204 -0.50 -16.38 -31.83
C LEU A 204 -0.06 -17.09 -33.10
N GLU A 205 0.75 -16.42 -33.90
CA GLU A 205 1.38 -16.99 -35.09
C GLU A 205 2.89 -17.09 -34.87
N LEU A 206 3.45 -18.22 -35.28
CA LEU A 206 4.84 -18.57 -35.07
C LEU A 206 5.50 -18.92 -36.39
N ASN A 207 6.74 -18.50 -36.58
CA ASN A 207 7.60 -18.98 -37.66
C ASN A 207 8.61 -19.98 -37.12
N LYS A 208 8.98 -20.95 -37.95
CA LYS A 208 10.12 -21.81 -37.63
C LYS A 208 11.42 -20.99 -37.69
N LYS A 209 12.31 -21.19 -36.72
CA LYS A 209 13.62 -20.54 -36.74
C LYS A 209 14.51 -21.15 -37.81
N ASP A 210 15.19 -20.28 -38.55
CA ASP A 210 16.29 -20.66 -39.41
C ASP A 210 17.53 -20.96 -38.53
N TYR A 211 18.09 -22.16 -38.68
CA TYR A 211 19.33 -22.59 -38.02
C TYR A 211 20.44 -22.85 -39.04
#